data_AF-A0A352TSZ6-F1
#
_entry.id   AF-A0A352TSZ6-F1
#
_cell.length_a   1.000
_cell.length_b   1.000
_cell.length_c   1.000
_cell.angle_alpha   90.00
_cell.angle_beta   90.00
_cell.angle_gamma   90.00
#
_symmetry.space_group_name_H-M   'P 1'
#
loop_
_entity.id
_entity.type
_entity.pdbx_description
1 polymer ?
#
loop_
_entity_poly.entity_id
_entity_poly.type
_entity_poly.pdbx_seq_one_letter_code
_entity_poly.pdbx_strand_id
1 'polypeptide(L)'
;MIHPIFLLVFSIIMLVMVILQSLQQEKVYVVRLLFVFVFVFGNATLTYLNVNNTIVLESLSTEWQQLYLVYTILIFILLMSFIYSLFRASTLKSNHYSIFVKAMKTSKFNMYYILDQKEKVKDISVGFLQELGLDKEDVIGKRLHQTLAKSIRIQQLNNEDATEKDIQQFFNKYKKTVQPNQTDVLEMIFLNALGERSLIRFMIQPVFVFAKFRGLVAVGEKKTDIELIAVEKELEQSNLELESIRHKFIAVLELTKEGLFSIDLNKKEIWMNDQACQLFQFASENTSYETFLHRMVKEDQEKRENIIQRLSVEAPTYEFKYRILRNNQTIWVVEKGKYLFEHHENGIIMGTIQAIQTKHFQASNIESLDALKSYHEIELDLSKKMNQQQFFDILYVSIHNLNALNLKYGRDVGNMFLSEYIKQMRKTFISESGDIYRMSGSRFIILITDPRRVELLEKGLASGTHFMDVSMQYGNIRDKLEVNAVMMESTYVKHIHETLKHLEEKLLTLRIGMQKRSTLRLYDED
;
A
#
# COMPACT_ATOMS: atom_id res chain seq x y z
N MET A 1 -16.98 20.36 -84.11
CA MET A 1 -16.09 20.22 -82.92
C MET A 1 -16.52 21.25 -81.89
N ILE A 2 -16.42 20.94 -80.58
CA ILE A 2 -16.76 21.92 -79.53
C ILE A 2 -15.79 23.11 -79.64
N HIS A 3 -16.29 24.34 -79.49
CA HIS A 3 -15.43 25.52 -79.55
C HIS A 3 -14.52 25.59 -78.30
N PRO A 4 -13.21 25.93 -78.41
CA PRO A 4 -12.27 25.97 -77.28
C PRO A 4 -12.73 26.82 -76.08
N ILE A 5 -13.53 27.86 -76.34
CA ILE A 5 -14.18 28.68 -75.30
C ILE A 5 -14.94 27.82 -74.28
N PHE A 6 -15.67 26.78 -74.73
CA PHE A 6 -16.41 25.92 -73.81
C PHE A 6 -15.48 25.09 -72.91
N LEU A 7 -14.32 24.66 -73.41
CA LEU A 7 -13.31 23.95 -72.61
C LEU A 7 -12.70 24.86 -71.55
N LEU A 8 -12.50 26.14 -71.88
CA LEU A 8 -12.08 27.16 -70.91
C LEU A 8 -13.15 27.36 -69.82
N VAL A 9 -14.42 27.49 -70.20
CA VAL A 9 -15.54 27.62 -69.25
C VAL A 9 -15.62 26.42 -68.32
N PHE A 10 -15.52 25.19 -68.84
CA PHE A 10 -15.51 23.98 -68.02
C PHE A 10 -14.33 23.94 -67.05
N SER A 11 -13.15 24.38 -67.49
CA SER A 11 -11.96 24.45 -66.63
C SER A 11 -12.09 25.48 -65.50
N ILE A 12 -12.70 26.64 -65.78
CA ILE A 12 -13.01 27.65 -64.78
C ILE A 12 -14.03 27.12 -63.76
N ILE A 13 -15.07 26.42 -64.23
CA ILE A 13 -16.06 25.79 -63.33
C ILE A 13 -15.37 24.75 -62.43
N MET A 14 -14.48 23.91 -62.98
CA MET A 14 -13.69 22.97 -62.17
C MET A 14 -12.83 23.70 -61.13
N LEU A 15 -12.25 24.86 -61.46
CA LEU A 15 -11.44 25.64 -60.53
C LEU A 15 -12.30 26.15 -59.37
N VAL A 16 -13.46 26.72 -59.65
CA VAL A 16 -14.42 27.17 -58.64
C VAL A 16 -14.88 26.00 -57.77
N MET A 17 -15.13 24.83 -58.36
CA MET A 17 -15.52 23.62 -57.65
C MET A 17 -14.43 23.13 -56.67
N VAL A 18 -13.15 23.12 -57.09
CA VAL A 18 -12.04 22.74 -56.21
C VAL A 18 -11.85 23.74 -55.08
N ILE A 19 -12.01 25.04 -55.35
CA ILE A 19 -11.96 26.08 -54.31
C ILE A 19 -13.11 25.87 -53.31
N LEU A 20 -14.33 25.65 -53.78
CA LEU A 20 -15.48 25.36 -52.91
C LEU A 20 -15.26 24.09 -52.09
N GLN A 21 -14.71 23.03 -52.68
CA GLN A 21 -14.38 21.79 -51.97
C GLN A 21 -13.28 22.02 -50.91
N SER A 22 -12.25 22.79 -51.26
CA SER A 22 -11.16 23.17 -50.35
C SER A 22 -11.67 23.99 -49.16
N LEU A 23 -12.61 24.90 -49.41
CA LEU A 23 -13.27 25.70 -48.38
C LEU A 23 -14.17 24.84 -47.49
N GLN A 24 -14.93 23.92 -48.05
CA GLN A 24 -15.84 23.05 -47.30
C GLN A 24 -15.12 22.04 -46.40
N GLN A 25 -13.92 21.63 -46.75
CA GLN A 25 -13.17 20.60 -46.02
C GLN A 25 -12.03 21.17 -45.18
N GLU A 26 -11.93 22.50 -45.10
CA GLU A 26 -10.90 23.25 -44.35
C GLU A 26 -9.46 22.75 -44.65
N LYS A 27 -9.25 22.21 -45.84
CA LYS A 27 -7.98 21.65 -46.32
C LYS A 27 -7.73 22.14 -47.73
N VAL A 28 -6.56 22.74 -47.95
CA VAL A 28 -6.15 23.21 -49.27
C VAL A 28 -5.70 22.03 -50.13
N TYR A 29 -6.46 21.75 -51.19
CA TYR A 29 -6.12 20.71 -52.17
C TYR A 29 -5.08 21.23 -53.18
N VAL A 30 -3.86 21.53 -52.72
CA VAL A 30 -2.80 22.15 -53.51
C VAL A 30 -2.54 21.42 -54.84
N VAL A 31 -2.46 20.09 -54.81
CA VAL A 31 -2.23 19.27 -56.02
C VAL A 31 -3.39 19.38 -57.01
N ARG A 32 -4.65 19.37 -56.53
CA ARG A 32 -5.84 19.50 -57.41
C ARG A 32 -5.96 20.91 -57.98
N LEU A 33 -5.64 21.92 -57.17
CA LEU A 33 -5.60 23.32 -57.62
C LEU A 33 -4.56 23.52 -58.72
N LEU A 34 -3.33 23.05 -58.52
CA LEU A 34 -2.27 23.09 -59.54
C LEU A 34 -2.71 22.37 -60.82
N PHE A 35 -3.28 21.17 -60.69
CA PHE A 35 -3.77 20.39 -61.83
C PHE A 35 -4.82 21.16 -62.63
N VAL A 36 -5.87 21.70 -61.99
CA VAL A 36 -6.92 22.45 -62.69
C VAL A 36 -6.37 23.75 -63.28
N PHE A 37 -5.40 24.40 -62.63
CA PHE A 37 -4.76 25.60 -63.15
C PHE A 37 -4.05 25.36 -64.48
N VAL A 38 -3.40 24.21 -64.65
CA VAL A 38 -2.79 23.80 -65.92
C VAL A 38 -3.85 23.67 -67.03
N PHE A 39 -5.03 23.12 -66.74
CA PHE A 39 -6.12 23.05 -67.71
C PHE A 39 -6.72 24.41 -68.05
N VAL A 40 -6.90 25.30 -67.06
CA VAL A 40 -7.39 26.66 -67.31
C VAL A 40 -6.41 27.40 -68.23
N PHE A 41 -5.11 27.35 -67.92
CA PHE A 41 -4.08 28.00 -68.72
C PHE A 41 -4.01 27.42 -70.13
N GLY A 42 -3.93 26.09 -70.27
CA GLY A 42 -3.87 25.42 -71.58
C GLY A 42 -5.08 25.71 -72.46
N ASN A 43 -6.29 25.70 -71.89
CA ASN A 43 -7.51 26.03 -72.63
C ASN A 43 -7.64 27.53 -72.94
N ALA A 44 -7.10 28.41 -72.10
CA ALA A 44 -7.03 29.84 -72.38
C ALA A 44 -6.11 30.13 -73.58
N THR A 45 -4.93 29.50 -73.63
CA THR A 45 -4.02 29.59 -74.76
C THR A 45 -4.66 29.06 -76.04
N LEU A 46 -5.32 27.90 -75.97
CA LEU A 46 -6.00 27.31 -77.13
C LEU A 46 -7.14 28.21 -77.65
N THR A 47 -7.88 28.83 -76.74
CA THR A 47 -8.94 29.80 -77.08
C THR A 47 -8.36 31.04 -77.73
N TYR A 48 -7.27 31.59 -77.19
CA TYR A 48 -6.59 32.77 -77.75
C TYR A 48 -6.07 32.52 -79.17
N LEU A 49 -5.42 31.37 -79.40
CA LEU A 49 -4.90 30.98 -80.71
C LEU A 49 -6.00 30.76 -81.75
N ASN A 50 -7.16 30.27 -81.31
CA ASN A 50 -8.32 30.06 -82.17
C ASN A 50 -9.03 31.38 -82.52
N VAL A 51 -9.22 32.28 -81.56
CA VAL A 51 -9.85 33.61 -81.79
C VAL A 51 -9.00 34.50 -82.69
N ASN A 52 -7.67 34.42 -82.60
CA ASN A 52 -6.75 35.15 -83.47
C ASN A 52 -6.52 34.49 -84.84
N ASN A 53 -7.34 33.50 -85.22
CA ASN A 53 -7.24 32.74 -86.48
C ASN A 53 -5.86 32.11 -86.75
N THR A 54 -5.03 31.96 -85.72
CA THR A 54 -3.70 31.32 -85.83
C THR A 54 -3.84 29.80 -85.97
N ILE A 55 -4.92 29.23 -85.39
CA ILE A 55 -5.32 27.84 -85.57
C ILE A 55 -6.80 27.81 -85.96
N VAL A 56 -7.08 27.40 -87.21
CA VAL A 56 -8.43 27.11 -87.68
C VAL A 56 -8.68 25.61 -87.48
N LEU A 57 -9.54 25.25 -86.52
CA LEU A 57 -9.78 23.86 -86.14
C LEU A 57 -10.25 22.98 -87.33
N GLU A 58 -10.98 23.58 -88.27
CA GLU A 58 -11.50 22.90 -89.47
C GLU A 58 -10.43 22.61 -90.53
N SER A 59 -9.28 23.32 -90.52
CA SER A 59 -8.19 23.12 -91.47
C SER A 59 -7.05 22.23 -90.93
N LEU A 60 -7.21 21.66 -89.74
CA LEU A 60 -6.24 20.72 -89.14
C LEU A 60 -6.31 19.35 -89.83
N SER A 61 -5.20 18.61 -89.82
CA SER A 61 -5.20 17.23 -90.32
C SER A 61 -6.12 16.33 -89.48
N THR A 62 -6.62 15.26 -90.09
CA THR A 62 -7.57 14.32 -89.48
C THR A 62 -7.08 13.76 -88.13
N GLU A 63 -5.77 13.56 -87.99
CA GLU A 63 -5.13 13.09 -86.75
C GLU A 63 -5.25 14.11 -85.60
N TRP A 64 -5.00 15.40 -85.86
CA TRP A 64 -5.11 16.46 -84.86
C TRP A 64 -6.57 16.70 -84.42
N GLN A 65 -7.52 16.51 -85.33
CA GLN A 65 -8.94 16.60 -85.01
C GLN A 65 -9.38 15.46 -84.06
N GLN A 66 -8.88 14.25 -84.29
CA GLN A 66 -9.14 13.12 -83.38
C GLN A 66 -8.52 13.34 -81.99
N LEU A 67 -7.29 13.87 -81.94
CA LEU A 67 -6.63 14.18 -80.67
C LEU A 67 -7.39 15.26 -79.88
N TYR A 68 -7.90 16.29 -80.56
CA TYR A 68 -8.73 17.33 -79.94
C TYR A 68 -10.06 16.77 -79.40
N LEU A 69 -10.68 15.83 -80.13
CA LEU A 69 -11.90 15.15 -79.67
C LEU A 69 -11.65 14.33 -78.41
N VAL A 70 -10.56 13.55 -78.36
CA VAL A 70 -10.17 12.77 -77.17
C VAL A 70 -9.91 13.69 -75.98
N TYR A 71 -9.18 14.80 -76.19
CA TYR A 71 -8.93 15.80 -75.15
C TYR A 71 -10.22 16.43 -74.61
N THR A 72 -11.18 16.74 -75.49
CA THR A 72 -12.49 17.29 -75.12
C THR A 72 -13.28 16.31 -74.26
N ILE A 73 -13.30 15.02 -74.62
CA ILE A 73 -13.96 13.96 -73.85
C ILE A 73 -13.31 13.82 -72.47
N LEU A 74 -11.98 13.87 -72.40
CA LEU A 74 -11.23 13.81 -71.14
C LEU A 74 -11.64 14.95 -70.18
N ILE A 75 -11.69 16.20 -70.67
CA ILE A 75 -12.10 17.36 -69.86
C ILE A 75 -13.52 17.17 -69.33
N PHE A 76 -14.43 16.67 -70.17
CA PHE A 76 -15.81 16.45 -69.78
C PHE A 76 -15.95 15.36 -68.69
N ILE A 77 -15.22 14.25 -68.81
CA ILE A 77 -15.17 13.20 -67.80
C ILE A 77 -14.62 13.75 -66.47
N LEU A 78 -13.56 14.57 -66.52
CA LEU A 78 -13.01 15.22 -65.33
C LEU A 78 -14.03 16.13 -64.65
N LEU A 79 -14.75 16.96 -65.42
CA LEU A 79 -15.81 17.83 -64.89
C LEU A 79 -16.90 17.02 -64.18
N MET A 80 -17.38 15.93 -64.79
CA MET A 80 -18.38 15.05 -64.20
C MET A 80 -17.89 14.39 -62.90
N SER A 81 -16.60 14.01 -62.85
CA SER A 81 -15.97 13.49 -61.63
C SER A 81 -15.95 14.52 -60.49
N PHE A 82 -15.61 15.78 -60.78
CA PHE A 82 -15.67 16.87 -59.78
C PHE A 82 -17.09 17.14 -59.28
N ILE A 83 -18.07 17.16 -60.17
CA ILE A 83 -19.49 17.32 -59.81
C ILE A 83 -19.92 16.19 -58.87
N TYR A 84 -19.60 14.94 -59.21
CA TYR A 84 -19.92 13.79 -58.37
C TYR A 84 -19.25 13.87 -56.98
N SER A 85 -17.98 14.29 -56.92
CA SER A 85 -17.26 14.47 -55.65
C SER A 85 -17.92 15.52 -54.75
N LEU A 86 -18.37 16.64 -55.32
CA LEU A 86 -19.10 17.69 -54.61
C LEU A 86 -20.45 17.19 -54.07
N PHE A 87 -21.25 16.52 -54.90
CA PHE A 87 -22.55 15.99 -54.49
C PHE A 87 -22.41 14.96 -53.37
N ARG A 88 -21.44 14.06 -53.45
CA ARG A 88 -21.15 13.07 -52.41
C ARG A 88 -20.72 13.73 -51.10
N ALA A 89 -19.85 14.73 -51.16
CA ALA A 89 -19.40 15.45 -49.97
C ALA A 89 -20.54 16.24 -49.30
N SER A 90 -21.44 16.83 -50.09
CA SER A 90 -22.58 17.60 -49.59
C SER A 90 -23.67 16.73 -48.96
N THR A 91 -23.98 15.57 -49.54
CA THR A 91 -25.01 14.65 -48.99
C THR A 91 -24.56 14.00 -47.68
N LEU A 92 -23.27 13.69 -47.53
CA LEU A 92 -22.72 13.13 -46.27
C LEU A 92 -22.94 14.08 -45.07
N LYS A 93 -22.71 15.40 -45.23
CA LYS A 93 -22.83 16.37 -44.13
C LYS A 93 -24.26 16.54 -43.59
N SER A 94 -25.28 16.51 -44.45
CA SER A 94 -26.67 16.63 -44.00
C SER A 94 -27.14 15.39 -43.22
N ASN A 95 -26.62 14.21 -43.56
CA ASN A 95 -26.89 12.97 -42.82
C ASN A 95 -26.12 12.89 -41.50
N HIS A 96 -24.92 13.47 -41.38
CA HIS A 96 -24.17 13.45 -40.13
C HIS A 96 -24.87 14.20 -38.98
N TYR A 97 -25.59 15.29 -39.27
CA TYR A 97 -26.34 16.01 -38.23
C TYR A 97 -27.50 15.17 -37.67
N SER A 98 -28.31 14.56 -38.54
CA SER A 98 -29.42 13.71 -38.11
C SER A 98 -28.93 12.41 -37.46
N ILE A 99 -27.84 11.82 -37.95
CA ILE A 99 -27.21 10.63 -37.36
C ILE A 99 -26.57 10.96 -36.00
N PHE A 100 -25.92 12.12 -35.84
CA PHE A 100 -25.38 12.56 -34.55
C PHE A 100 -26.50 12.76 -33.52
N VAL A 101 -27.54 13.53 -33.88
CA VAL A 101 -28.70 13.74 -32.98
C VAL A 101 -29.40 12.42 -32.65
N LYS A 102 -29.51 11.49 -33.61
CA LYS A 102 -30.11 10.17 -33.39
C LYS A 102 -29.24 9.27 -32.52
N ALA A 103 -27.92 9.27 -32.73
CA ALA A 103 -26.95 8.52 -31.92
C ALA A 103 -26.86 9.05 -30.48
N MET A 104 -26.94 10.37 -30.31
CA MET A 104 -27.00 11.04 -29.00
C MET A 104 -28.26 10.68 -28.23
N LYS A 105 -29.43 10.65 -28.90
CA LYS A 105 -30.70 10.24 -28.27
C LYS A 105 -30.71 8.79 -27.78
N THR A 106 -29.90 7.91 -28.37
CA THR A 106 -29.79 6.49 -28.00
C THR A 106 -28.56 6.18 -27.15
N SER A 107 -27.76 7.18 -26.78
CA SER A 107 -26.52 7.04 -26.01
C SER A 107 -26.75 7.28 -24.51
N LYS A 108 -25.80 6.83 -23.67
CA LYS A 108 -25.75 7.15 -22.23
C LYS A 108 -25.75 8.66 -21.96
N PHE A 109 -25.26 9.45 -22.91
CA PHE A 109 -25.29 10.90 -22.89
C PHE A 109 -26.68 11.45 -23.31
N ASN A 110 -27.67 11.33 -22.43
CA ASN A 110 -29.05 11.74 -22.66
C ASN A 110 -29.30 13.26 -22.56
N MET A 111 -28.29 14.05 -22.19
CA MET A 111 -28.39 15.50 -22.02
C MET A 111 -27.54 16.22 -23.07
N TYR A 112 -28.12 17.17 -23.80
CA TYR A 112 -27.32 18.00 -24.71
C TYR A 112 -27.97 19.36 -24.94
N TYR A 113 -27.16 20.34 -25.31
CA TYR A 113 -27.63 21.63 -25.84
C TYR A 113 -26.66 22.19 -26.87
N ILE A 114 -27.19 22.95 -27.82
CA ILE A 114 -26.45 23.59 -28.91
C ILE A 114 -26.69 25.09 -28.84
N LEU A 115 -25.62 25.88 -28.81
CA LEU A 115 -25.68 27.33 -28.74
C LEU A 115 -25.09 27.98 -29.98
N ASP A 116 -25.57 29.16 -30.33
CA ASP A 116 -24.91 30.04 -31.31
C ASP A 116 -23.82 30.93 -30.68
N GLN A 117 -23.10 31.68 -31.51
CA GLN A 117 -22.06 32.64 -31.10
C GLN A 117 -22.51 33.75 -30.12
N LYS A 118 -23.82 33.95 -29.96
CA LYS A 118 -24.44 34.89 -29.02
C LYS A 118 -25.12 34.16 -27.85
N GLU A 119 -24.78 32.88 -27.65
CA GLU A 119 -25.29 32.01 -26.58
C GLU A 119 -26.79 31.69 -26.71
N LYS A 120 -27.37 31.88 -27.90
CA LYS A 120 -28.78 31.56 -28.12
C LYS A 120 -28.94 30.07 -28.40
N VAL A 121 -29.94 29.46 -27.76
CA VAL A 121 -30.21 28.02 -27.92
C VAL A 121 -30.73 27.72 -29.32
N LYS A 122 -30.04 26.81 -30.02
CA LYS A 122 -30.41 26.29 -31.35
C LYS A 122 -31.10 24.94 -31.25
N ASP A 123 -30.66 24.10 -30.32
CA ASP A 123 -31.32 22.84 -30.00
C ASP A 123 -30.99 22.43 -28.57
N ILE A 124 -31.83 21.62 -27.97
CA ILE A 124 -31.70 21.15 -26.58
C ILE A 124 -32.41 19.81 -26.43
N SER A 125 -31.84 18.92 -25.62
CA SER A 125 -32.39 17.59 -25.40
C SER A 125 -33.64 17.64 -24.55
N VAL A 126 -34.55 16.69 -24.77
CA VAL A 126 -35.77 16.53 -23.97
C VAL A 126 -35.43 16.25 -22.49
N GLY A 127 -34.41 15.43 -22.24
CA GLY A 127 -33.97 15.15 -20.87
C GLY A 127 -33.48 16.40 -20.13
N PHE A 128 -32.80 17.33 -20.81
CA PHE A 128 -32.41 18.59 -20.17
C PHE A 128 -33.59 19.53 -19.98
N LEU A 129 -34.51 19.61 -20.94
CA LEU A 129 -35.75 20.39 -20.80
C LEU A 129 -36.61 19.93 -19.61
N GLN A 130 -36.67 18.62 -19.34
CA GLN A 130 -37.37 18.07 -18.17
C GLN A 130 -36.77 18.56 -16.85
N GLU A 131 -35.44 18.60 -16.73
CA GLU A 131 -34.78 19.15 -15.53
C GLU A 131 -35.04 20.66 -15.37
N LEU A 132 -35.14 21.39 -16.47
CA LEU A 132 -35.46 22.82 -16.45
C LEU A 132 -36.96 23.08 -16.24
N GLY A 133 -37.83 22.08 -16.40
CA GLY A 133 -39.28 22.27 -16.36
C GLY A 133 -39.79 23.22 -17.46
N LEU A 134 -39.15 23.23 -18.63
CA LEU A 134 -39.46 24.15 -19.73
C LEU A 134 -39.77 23.38 -21.02
N ASP A 135 -40.61 23.96 -21.86
CA ASP A 135 -40.85 23.45 -23.21
C ASP A 135 -39.81 23.96 -24.21
N LYS A 136 -39.61 23.19 -25.28
CA LYS A 136 -38.61 23.53 -26.31
C LYS A 136 -38.86 24.90 -26.92
N GLU A 137 -40.11 25.24 -27.19
CA GLU A 137 -40.51 26.52 -27.80
C GLU A 137 -40.12 27.73 -26.94
N ASP A 138 -40.11 27.55 -25.62
CA ASP A 138 -39.75 28.61 -24.67
C ASP A 138 -38.26 28.86 -24.57
N VAL A 139 -37.42 27.92 -25.00
CA VAL A 139 -35.97 28.00 -24.83
C VAL A 139 -35.27 28.40 -26.12
N ILE A 140 -35.79 27.98 -27.27
CA ILE A 140 -35.17 28.21 -28.57
C ILE A 140 -35.04 29.72 -28.86
N GLY A 141 -33.83 30.14 -29.25
CA GLY A 141 -33.52 31.53 -29.60
C GLY A 141 -33.29 32.47 -28.40
N LYS A 142 -33.54 32.03 -27.17
CA LYS A 142 -33.19 32.75 -25.93
C LYS A 142 -31.77 32.41 -25.49
N ARG A 143 -31.15 33.25 -24.65
CA ARG A 143 -29.80 33.02 -24.12
C ARG A 143 -29.83 31.96 -23.03
N LEU A 144 -28.94 30.97 -23.09
CA LEU A 144 -28.97 29.84 -22.18
C LEU A 144 -28.84 30.25 -20.70
N HIS A 145 -27.87 31.09 -20.32
CA HIS A 145 -27.72 31.51 -18.91
C HIS A 145 -28.97 32.18 -18.35
N GLN A 146 -29.70 32.94 -19.18
CA GLN A 146 -30.94 33.60 -18.75
C GLN A 146 -32.08 32.59 -18.57
N THR A 147 -32.11 31.55 -19.39
CA THR A 147 -33.04 30.44 -19.24
C THR A 147 -32.73 29.68 -17.95
N LEU A 148 -31.46 29.30 -17.73
CA LEU A 148 -31.02 28.57 -16.53
C LEU A 148 -31.32 29.36 -15.24
N ALA A 149 -31.00 30.65 -15.22
CA ALA A 149 -31.26 31.53 -14.08
C ALA A 149 -32.75 31.64 -13.71
N LYS A 150 -33.66 31.40 -14.66
CA LYS A 150 -35.11 31.46 -14.41
C LYS A 150 -35.70 30.13 -13.95
N SER A 151 -35.04 29.02 -14.29
CA SER A 151 -35.61 27.68 -14.14
C SER A 151 -34.97 26.85 -13.04
N ILE A 152 -33.69 27.10 -12.74
CA ILE A 152 -32.91 26.27 -11.82
C ILE A 152 -32.08 27.12 -10.87
N ARG A 153 -31.76 26.58 -9.69
CA ARG A 153 -30.85 27.20 -8.74
C ARG A 153 -29.51 26.48 -8.74
N ILE A 154 -28.48 27.13 -9.26
CA ILE A 154 -27.12 26.59 -9.30
C ILE A 154 -26.55 26.55 -7.87
N GLN A 155 -25.87 25.46 -7.54
CA GLN A 155 -25.15 25.29 -6.29
C GLN A 155 -23.64 25.28 -6.53
N GLN A 156 -23.17 24.47 -7.49
CA GLN A 156 -21.75 24.31 -7.77
C GLN A 156 -21.44 24.20 -9.26
N LEU A 157 -20.29 24.73 -9.66
CA LEU A 157 -19.67 24.55 -10.97
C LEU A 157 -18.24 24.07 -10.78
N ASN A 158 -17.86 22.95 -11.41
CA ASN A 158 -16.50 22.38 -11.34
C ASN A 158 -15.93 22.27 -9.91
N ASN A 159 -16.75 21.82 -8.96
CA ASN A 159 -16.44 21.66 -7.53
C ASN A 159 -16.25 22.97 -6.74
N GLU A 160 -16.55 24.13 -7.32
CA GLU A 160 -16.61 25.41 -6.62
C GLU A 160 -18.06 25.86 -6.44
N ASP A 161 -18.38 26.48 -5.30
CA ASP A 161 -19.69 27.08 -5.07
C ASP A 161 -19.92 28.20 -6.09
N ALA A 162 -21.07 28.16 -6.77
CA ALA A 162 -21.32 29.00 -7.93
C ALA A 162 -22.72 29.58 -7.94
N THR A 163 -22.82 30.78 -8.50
CA THR A 163 -24.06 31.52 -8.71
C THR A 163 -24.40 31.65 -10.19
N GLU A 164 -25.59 32.17 -10.49
CA GLU A 164 -26.02 32.47 -11.86
C GLU A 164 -25.06 33.42 -12.61
N LYS A 165 -24.41 34.33 -11.88
CA LYS A 165 -23.42 35.25 -12.44
C LYS A 165 -22.17 34.52 -12.92
N ASP A 166 -21.79 33.43 -12.26
CA ASP A 166 -20.59 32.67 -12.58
C ASP A 166 -20.79 31.85 -13.87
N ILE A 167 -21.99 31.35 -14.14
CA ILE A 167 -22.35 30.77 -15.45
C ILE A 167 -22.23 31.81 -16.57
N GLN A 168 -22.73 33.02 -16.33
CA GLN A 168 -22.62 34.08 -17.33
C GLN A 168 -21.16 34.44 -17.60
N GLN A 169 -20.33 34.51 -16.56
CA GLN A 169 -18.89 34.74 -16.68
C GLN A 169 -18.20 33.58 -17.42
N PHE A 170 -18.58 32.34 -17.14
CA PHE A 170 -18.08 31.16 -17.82
C PHE A 170 -18.28 31.27 -19.34
N PHE A 171 -19.50 31.51 -19.82
CA PHE A 171 -19.76 31.65 -21.27
C PHE A 171 -19.04 32.84 -21.90
N ASN A 172 -18.95 33.96 -21.18
CA ASN A 172 -18.23 35.15 -21.64
C ASN A 172 -16.72 34.91 -21.77
N LYS A 173 -16.12 34.19 -20.81
CA LYS A 173 -14.71 33.79 -20.83
C LYS A 173 -14.46 32.78 -21.94
N TYR A 174 -15.30 31.75 -22.02
CA TYR A 174 -15.22 30.68 -23.03
C TYR A 174 -15.14 31.25 -24.44
N LYS A 175 -16.04 32.17 -24.80
CA LYS A 175 -16.05 32.82 -26.11
C LYS A 175 -14.75 33.54 -26.48
N LYS A 176 -13.99 34.02 -25.49
CA LYS A 176 -12.72 34.74 -25.70
C LYS A 176 -11.51 33.81 -25.77
N THR A 177 -11.55 32.65 -25.12
CA THR A 177 -10.40 31.75 -24.96
C THR A 177 -10.47 30.50 -25.85
N VAL A 178 -11.60 30.30 -26.54
CA VAL A 178 -11.89 29.07 -27.30
C VAL A 178 -11.00 28.89 -28.53
N GLN A 179 -10.45 27.68 -28.68
CA GLN A 179 -9.65 27.26 -29.85
C GLN A 179 -10.35 26.16 -30.68
N PRO A 180 -10.02 26.00 -31.97
CA PRO A 180 -10.49 24.87 -32.76
C PRO A 180 -10.08 23.53 -32.14
N ASN A 181 -10.98 22.55 -32.10
CA ASN A 181 -10.79 21.20 -31.53
C ASN A 181 -10.57 21.12 -30.00
N GLN A 182 -10.77 22.22 -29.27
CA GLN A 182 -10.76 22.19 -27.80
C GLN A 182 -11.92 21.33 -27.27
N THR A 183 -11.68 20.54 -26.23
CA THR A 183 -12.74 19.85 -25.49
C THR A 183 -12.63 20.25 -24.03
N ASP A 184 -13.71 20.83 -23.51
CA ASP A 184 -13.77 21.26 -22.12
C ASP A 184 -14.81 20.42 -21.37
N VAL A 185 -14.62 20.29 -20.06
CA VAL A 185 -15.57 19.60 -19.18
C VAL A 185 -16.17 20.63 -18.23
N LEU A 186 -17.50 20.59 -18.09
CA LEU A 186 -18.27 21.41 -17.16
C LEU A 186 -19.12 20.49 -16.29
N GLU A 187 -18.80 20.44 -15.00
CA GLU A 187 -19.63 19.76 -14.00
C GLU A 187 -20.54 20.79 -13.33
N MET A 188 -21.83 20.50 -13.26
CA MET A 188 -22.85 21.39 -12.73
C MET A 188 -23.74 20.65 -11.74
N ILE A 189 -23.86 21.22 -10.54
CA ILE A 189 -24.81 20.79 -9.52
C ILE A 189 -25.83 21.90 -9.33
N PHE A 190 -27.10 21.58 -9.49
CA PHE A 190 -28.20 22.53 -9.33
C PHE A 190 -29.45 21.86 -8.78
N LEU A 191 -30.36 22.67 -8.24
CA LEU A 191 -31.72 22.25 -7.93
C LEU A 191 -32.58 22.44 -9.17
N ASN A 192 -33.20 21.36 -9.63
CA ASN A 192 -34.06 21.33 -10.82
C ASN A 192 -35.41 22.03 -10.56
N ALA A 193 -36.28 22.11 -11.57
CA ALA A 193 -37.59 22.77 -11.44
C ALA A 193 -38.52 22.14 -10.38
N LEU A 194 -38.28 20.87 -10.01
CA LEU A 194 -39.01 20.14 -8.95
C LEU A 194 -38.36 20.31 -7.57
N GLY A 195 -37.20 20.98 -7.47
CA GLY A 195 -36.45 21.16 -6.23
C GLY A 195 -35.51 20.00 -5.89
N GLU A 196 -35.32 19.04 -6.79
CA GLU A 196 -34.40 17.91 -6.61
C GLU A 196 -32.99 18.30 -7.03
N ARG A 197 -31.98 17.73 -6.35
CA ARG A 197 -30.57 18.00 -6.67
C ARG A 197 -30.15 17.17 -7.88
N SER A 198 -29.75 17.84 -8.95
CA SER A 198 -29.27 17.20 -10.18
C SER A 198 -27.79 17.51 -10.41
N LEU A 199 -27.01 16.45 -10.66
CA LEU A 199 -25.61 16.52 -11.06
C LEU A 199 -25.49 16.14 -12.54
N ILE A 200 -24.99 17.08 -13.35
CA ILE A 200 -24.73 16.85 -14.77
C ILE A 200 -23.29 17.18 -15.10
N ARG A 201 -22.62 16.26 -15.79
CA ARG A 201 -21.30 16.49 -16.38
C ARG A 201 -21.43 16.68 -17.90
N PHE A 202 -21.10 17.87 -18.39
CA PHE A 202 -21.09 18.21 -19.80
C PHE A 202 -19.66 18.19 -20.37
N MET A 203 -19.49 17.58 -21.53
CA MET A 203 -18.39 17.79 -22.46
C MET A 203 -18.79 18.86 -23.48
N ILE A 204 -18.02 19.93 -23.56
CA ILE A 204 -18.27 21.10 -24.39
C ILE A 204 -17.26 21.09 -25.54
N GLN A 205 -17.78 21.16 -26.77
CA GLN A 205 -16.98 21.28 -27.99
C GLN A 205 -17.40 22.51 -28.78
N PRO A 206 -16.44 23.35 -29.23
CA PRO A 206 -16.75 24.53 -30.00
C PRO A 206 -16.92 24.21 -31.48
N VAL A 207 -17.84 24.94 -32.12
CA VAL A 207 -18.14 24.82 -33.55
C VAL A 207 -17.53 26.01 -34.28
N PHE A 208 -16.58 25.73 -35.17
CA PHE A 208 -15.94 26.72 -36.04
C PHE A 208 -16.40 26.53 -37.49
N VAL A 209 -16.56 27.65 -38.20
CA VAL A 209 -16.77 27.66 -39.65
C VAL A 209 -15.90 28.78 -40.23
N PHE A 210 -14.99 28.45 -41.15
CA PHE A 210 -14.02 29.40 -41.71
C PHE A 210 -13.15 30.05 -40.62
N ALA A 211 -12.66 29.26 -39.67
CA ALA A 211 -11.90 29.73 -38.51
C ALA A 211 -12.60 30.78 -37.63
N LYS A 212 -13.92 30.99 -37.81
CA LYS A 212 -14.74 31.83 -36.94
C LYS A 212 -15.60 30.98 -36.03
N PHE A 213 -15.57 31.30 -34.74
CA PHE A 213 -16.43 30.66 -33.74
C PHE A 213 -17.90 30.93 -34.07
N ARG A 214 -18.69 29.86 -34.28
CA ARG A 214 -20.12 29.93 -34.62
C ARG A 214 -21.03 29.52 -33.47
N GLY A 215 -20.51 28.84 -32.45
CA GLY A 215 -21.28 28.32 -31.35
C GLY A 215 -20.58 27.16 -30.65
N LEU A 216 -21.30 26.46 -29.78
CA LEU A 216 -20.78 25.28 -29.10
C LEU A 216 -21.86 24.21 -28.99
N VAL A 217 -21.40 22.98 -28.83
CA VAL A 217 -22.22 21.80 -28.54
C VAL A 217 -21.78 21.27 -27.19
N ALA A 218 -22.73 21.14 -26.27
CA ALA A 218 -22.50 20.52 -24.97
C ALA A 218 -23.27 19.20 -24.91
N VAL A 219 -22.59 18.16 -24.46
CA VAL A 219 -23.12 16.80 -24.35
C VAL A 219 -22.81 16.27 -22.96
N GLY A 220 -23.80 15.77 -22.24
CA GLY A 220 -23.63 15.32 -20.87
C GLY A 220 -24.53 14.16 -20.47
N GLU A 221 -24.24 13.67 -19.28
CA GLU A 221 -24.96 12.58 -18.61
C GLU A 221 -25.39 13.07 -17.22
N LYS A 222 -26.65 12.82 -16.88
CA LYS A 222 -27.14 12.99 -15.50
C LYS A 222 -26.59 11.84 -14.68
N LYS A 223 -25.78 12.14 -13.66
CA LYS A 223 -25.47 11.14 -12.63
C LYS A 223 -26.69 10.98 -11.75
N THR A 224 -27.26 9.79 -11.74
CA THR A 224 -28.48 9.49 -10.96
C THR A 224 -28.14 9.29 -9.49
N ASP A 225 -29.10 9.55 -8.60
CA ASP A 225 -28.94 9.37 -7.15
C ASP A 225 -28.50 7.94 -6.77
N ILE A 226 -28.82 6.95 -7.60
CA ILE A 226 -28.42 5.54 -7.41
C ILE A 226 -26.89 5.38 -7.42
N GLU A 227 -26.19 6.10 -8.30
CA GLU A 227 -24.72 6.04 -8.37
C GLU A 227 -24.08 6.74 -7.17
N LEU A 228 -24.67 7.85 -6.71
CA LEU A 228 -24.24 8.56 -5.51
C LEU A 228 -24.44 7.70 -4.26
N ILE A 229 -25.61 7.07 -4.09
CA ILE A 229 -25.89 6.15 -2.98
C ILE A 229 -24.94 4.95 -3.00
N ALA A 230 -24.60 4.42 -4.19
CA ALA A 230 -23.63 3.34 -4.30
C ALA A 230 -22.22 3.76 -3.84
N VAL A 231 -21.77 4.95 -4.23
CA VAL A 231 -20.48 5.50 -3.80
C VAL A 231 -20.46 5.82 -2.31
N GLU A 232 -21.54 6.40 -1.77
CA GLU A 232 -21.67 6.64 -0.32
C GLU A 232 -21.62 5.34 0.47
N LYS A 233 -22.32 4.31 -0.01
CA LYS A 233 -22.32 2.98 0.60
C LYS A 233 -20.94 2.31 0.53
N GLU A 234 -20.24 2.44 -0.60
CA GLU A 234 -18.87 1.93 -0.75
C GLU A 234 -17.90 2.65 0.20
N LEU A 235 -18.03 3.97 0.34
CA LEU A 235 -17.24 4.77 1.26
C LEU A 235 -17.52 4.40 2.72
N GLU A 236 -18.79 4.25 3.10
CA GLU A 236 -19.18 3.81 4.43
C GLU A 236 -18.65 2.41 4.75
N GLN A 237 -18.76 1.48 3.79
CA GLN A 237 -18.22 0.14 3.93
C GLN A 237 -16.70 0.14 4.10
N SER A 238 -15.98 0.93 3.29
CA SER A 238 -14.52 1.09 3.41
C SER A 238 -14.12 1.67 4.77
N ASN A 239 -14.86 2.66 5.28
CA ASN A 239 -14.63 3.23 6.61
C ASN A 239 -14.86 2.20 7.73
N LEU A 240 -15.92 1.38 7.63
CA LEU A 240 -16.18 0.30 8.59
C LEU A 240 -15.08 -0.77 8.54
N GLU A 241 -14.58 -1.10 7.36
CA GLU A 241 -13.46 -2.03 7.17
C GLU A 241 -12.17 -1.47 7.79
N LEU A 242 -11.86 -0.19 7.59
CA LEU A 242 -10.72 0.48 8.21
C LEU A 242 -10.80 0.49 9.74
N GLU A 243 -11.95 0.83 10.31
CA GLU A 243 -12.16 0.77 11.76
C GLU A 243 -12.03 -0.68 12.29
N SER A 244 -12.54 -1.67 11.55
CA SER A 244 -12.35 -3.07 11.91
C SER A 244 -10.87 -3.48 11.88
N ILE A 245 -10.12 -3.07 10.87
CA ILE A 245 -8.67 -3.32 10.76
C ILE A 245 -7.94 -2.65 11.92
N ARG A 246 -8.27 -1.40 12.25
CA ARG A 246 -7.68 -0.66 13.36
C ARG A 246 -7.89 -1.36 14.69
N HIS A 247 -9.12 -1.79 15.00
CA HIS A 247 -9.41 -2.54 16.22
C HIS A 247 -8.68 -3.89 16.27
N LYS A 248 -8.65 -4.64 15.16
CA LYS A 248 -7.89 -5.89 15.07
C LYS A 248 -6.39 -5.66 15.29
N PHE A 249 -5.84 -4.59 14.71
CA PHE A 249 -4.45 -4.22 14.87
C PHE A 249 -4.14 -3.90 16.35
N ILE A 250 -4.92 -3.04 17.00
CA ILE A 250 -4.76 -2.72 18.43
C ILE A 250 -4.82 -3.98 19.28
N ALA A 251 -5.79 -4.86 19.07
CA ALA A 251 -5.90 -6.11 19.81
C ALA A 251 -4.67 -7.02 19.62
N VAL A 252 -4.11 -7.08 18.41
CA VAL A 252 -2.87 -7.84 18.13
C VAL A 252 -1.66 -7.20 18.84
N LEU A 253 -1.59 -5.86 18.89
CA LEU A 253 -0.54 -5.14 19.63
C LEU A 253 -0.63 -5.42 21.14
N GLU A 254 -1.82 -5.43 21.72
CA GLU A 254 -2.04 -5.69 23.15
C GLU A 254 -1.74 -7.15 23.53
N LEU A 255 -2.01 -8.11 22.63
CA LEU A 255 -1.75 -9.53 22.86
C LEU A 255 -0.28 -9.92 22.66
N THR A 256 0.53 -9.09 21.98
CA THR A 256 1.92 -9.45 21.71
C THR A 256 2.77 -9.35 22.97
N LYS A 257 3.64 -10.34 23.17
CA LYS A 257 4.63 -10.36 24.26
C LYS A 257 5.98 -9.77 23.83
N GLU A 258 6.10 -9.35 22.58
CA GLU A 258 7.32 -8.76 22.03
C GLU A 258 7.33 -7.25 22.25
N GLY A 259 8.53 -6.67 22.38
CA GLY A 259 8.70 -5.23 22.32
C GLY A 259 8.42 -4.78 20.89
N LEU A 260 7.56 -3.78 20.71
CA LEU A 260 7.28 -3.17 19.41
C LEU A 260 7.84 -1.76 19.39
N PHE A 261 8.29 -1.33 18.21
CA PHE A 261 8.75 0.04 18.03
C PHE A 261 8.40 0.59 16.65
N SER A 262 8.31 1.91 16.58
CA SER A 262 8.25 2.69 15.35
C SER A 262 9.20 3.88 15.46
N ILE A 263 10.15 4.00 14.53
CA ILE A 263 11.10 5.11 14.46
C ILE A 263 10.72 6.01 13.28
N ASP A 264 10.51 7.29 13.57
CA ASP A 264 10.43 8.34 12.57
C ASP A 264 11.83 8.96 12.43
N LEU A 265 12.52 8.65 11.32
CA LEU A 265 13.90 9.09 11.10
C LEU A 265 14.01 10.62 10.89
N ASN A 266 12.94 11.27 10.44
CA ASN A 266 12.92 12.72 10.20
C ASN A 266 12.75 13.48 11.51
N LYS A 267 11.78 13.05 12.33
CA LYS A 267 11.54 13.64 13.66
C LYS A 267 12.56 13.21 14.70
N LYS A 268 13.31 12.15 14.42
CA LYS A 268 14.24 11.50 15.36
C LYS A 268 13.51 11.08 16.65
N GLU A 269 12.32 10.53 16.47
CA GLU A 269 11.46 10.05 17.54
C GLU A 269 11.28 8.53 17.41
N ILE A 270 11.16 7.86 18.55
CA ILE A 270 10.83 6.45 18.62
C ILE A 270 9.62 6.28 19.54
N TRP A 271 8.59 5.62 19.02
CA TRP A 271 7.48 5.07 19.79
C TRP A 271 7.78 3.61 20.11
N MET A 272 7.43 3.18 21.32
CA MET A 272 7.59 1.83 21.83
C MET A 272 6.37 1.41 22.64
N ASN A 273 6.00 0.14 22.57
CA ASN A 273 4.99 -0.42 23.45
C ASN A 273 5.53 -0.68 24.87
N ASP A 274 4.64 -1.02 25.81
CA ASP A 274 4.99 -1.31 27.21
C ASP A 274 6.12 -2.34 27.38
N GLN A 275 6.11 -3.40 26.57
CA GLN A 275 7.12 -4.46 26.63
C GLN A 275 8.52 -3.92 26.28
N ALA A 276 8.62 -3.10 25.24
CA ALA A 276 9.86 -2.44 24.86
C ALA A 276 10.29 -1.40 25.91
N CYS A 277 9.37 -0.57 26.41
CA CYS A 277 9.69 0.41 27.46
C CYS A 277 10.20 -0.25 28.74
N GLN A 278 9.66 -1.40 29.15
CA GLN A 278 10.16 -2.17 30.30
C GLN A 278 11.55 -2.77 30.06
N LEU A 279 11.83 -3.20 28.82
CA LEU A 279 13.14 -3.75 28.43
C LEU A 279 14.22 -2.67 28.51
N PHE A 280 13.96 -1.49 27.96
CA PHE A 280 14.89 -0.35 27.93
C PHE A 280 14.83 0.57 29.16
N GLN A 281 13.86 0.35 30.05
CA GLN A 281 13.60 1.18 31.24
C GLN A 281 13.27 2.64 30.89
N PHE A 282 12.42 2.83 29.89
CA PHE A 282 11.88 4.14 29.55
C PHE A 282 10.56 4.39 30.27
N ALA A 283 10.36 5.65 30.69
CA ALA A 283 9.17 6.07 31.44
C ALA A 283 7.98 6.43 30.53
N SER A 284 8.22 6.58 29.23
CA SER A 284 7.26 7.01 28.22
C SER A 284 7.41 6.13 26.98
N GLU A 285 6.28 5.84 26.33
CA GLU A 285 6.21 5.17 25.03
C GLU A 285 6.96 5.93 23.95
N ASN A 286 6.92 7.27 24.00
CA ASN A 286 7.64 8.14 23.09
C ASN A 286 8.92 8.64 23.76
N THR A 287 10.06 8.47 23.08
CA THR A 287 11.34 9.04 23.48
C THR A 287 12.13 9.50 22.25
N SER A 288 13.19 10.28 22.48
CA SER A 288 14.09 10.64 21.39
C SER A 288 14.89 9.43 20.91
N TYR A 289 15.12 9.36 19.60
CA TYR A 289 15.92 8.31 18.97
C TYR A 289 17.35 8.26 19.54
N GLU A 290 17.92 9.41 19.90
CA GLU A 290 19.24 9.51 20.54
C GLU A 290 19.26 8.84 21.93
N THR A 291 18.19 9.02 22.71
CA THR A 291 18.06 8.37 24.04
C THR A 291 17.99 6.85 23.91
N PHE A 292 17.32 6.36 22.86
CA PHE A 292 17.31 4.94 22.51
C PHE A 292 18.72 4.45 22.16
N LEU A 293 19.45 5.16 21.30
CA LEU A 293 20.82 4.80 20.93
C LEU A 293 21.75 4.78 22.15
N HIS A 294 21.63 5.72 23.09
CA HIS A 294 22.43 5.75 24.32
C HIS A 294 22.24 4.53 25.23
N ARG A 295 21.14 3.79 25.09
CA ARG A 295 20.98 2.50 25.79
C ARG A 295 21.75 1.37 25.12
N MET A 296 22.16 1.51 23.87
CA MET A 296 23.00 0.53 23.18
C MET A 296 24.48 0.74 23.51
N VAL A 297 25.24 -0.36 23.51
CA VAL A 297 26.70 -0.33 23.60
C VAL A 297 27.30 0.35 22.37
N LYS A 298 28.31 1.22 22.56
CA LYS A 298 28.83 2.14 21.53
C LYS A 298 29.26 1.43 20.25
N GLU A 299 29.96 0.30 20.34
CA GLU A 299 30.42 -0.45 19.15
C GLU A 299 29.26 -1.02 18.32
N ASP A 300 28.08 -1.22 18.93
CA ASP A 300 26.92 -1.78 18.26
C ASP A 300 26.01 -0.68 17.66
N GLN A 301 26.13 0.57 18.13
CA GLN A 301 25.45 1.73 17.53
C GLN A 301 25.92 1.97 16.08
N GLU A 302 27.24 2.04 15.86
CA GLU A 302 27.82 2.28 14.53
C GLU A 302 27.46 1.17 13.53
N LYS A 303 27.40 -0.09 13.99
CA LYS A 303 26.97 -1.22 13.16
C LYS A 303 25.51 -1.12 12.76
N ARG A 304 24.63 -0.73 13.68
CA ARG A 304 23.20 -0.56 13.40
C ARG A 304 22.95 0.52 12.36
N GLU A 305 23.65 1.65 12.49
CA GLU A 305 23.58 2.76 11.53
C GLU A 305 23.95 2.29 10.11
N ASN A 306 25.05 1.54 9.98
CA ASN A 306 25.47 0.96 8.71
C ASN A 306 24.44 -0.03 8.11
N ILE A 307 23.71 -0.77 8.95
CA ILE A 307 22.64 -1.68 8.49
C ILE A 307 21.47 -0.87 7.95
N ILE A 308 21.03 0.16 8.68
CA ILE A 308 19.91 1.01 8.29
C ILE A 308 20.21 1.73 6.97
N GLN A 309 21.42 2.26 6.80
CA GLN A 309 21.84 2.95 5.56
C GLN A 309 21.88 2.05 4.32
N ARG A 310 21.91 0.72 4.49
CA ARG A 310 21.92 -0.25 3.38
C ARG A 310 20.53 -0.74 2.97
N LEU A 311 19.48 -0.35 3.70
CA LEU A 311 18.12 -0.76 3.39
C LEU A 311 17.66 -0.10 2.08
N SER A 312 17.00 -0.88 1.23
CA SER A 312 16.45 -0.43 -0.05
C SER A 312 15.06 -1.00 -0.28
N VAL A 313 14.39 -0.58 -1.36
CA VAL A 313 13.06 -1.10 -1.73
C VAL A 313 13.12 -2.62 -1.97
N GLU A 314 14.23 -3.13 -2.51
CA GLU A 314 14.47 -4.55 -2.76
C GLU A 314 14.81 -5.34 -1.48
N ALA A 315 15.43 -4.68 -0.49
CA ALA A 315 15.80 -5.27 0.79
C ALA A 315 15.38 -4.35 1.97
N PRO A 316 14.06 -4.25 2.25
CA PRO A 316 13.54 -3.30 3.22
C PRO A 316 13.64 -3.77 4.68
N THR A 317 14.00 -5.03 4.92
CA THR A 317 14.00 -5.66 6.24
C THR A 317 15.41 -5.95 6.75
N TYR A 318 15.62 -5.85 8.06
CA TYR A 318 16.84 -6.30 8.71
C TYR A 318 16.56 -7.08 10.00
N GLU A 319 17.54 -7.88 10.40
CA GLU A 319 17.66 -8.46 11.72
C GLU A 319 19.02 -8.08 12.29
N PHE A 320 19.05 -7.55 13.50
CA PHE A 320 20.30 -7.17 14.17
C PHE A 320 20.29 -7.59 15.63
N LYS A 321 21.39 -8.18 16.08
CA LYS A 321 21.59 -8.61 17.47
C LYS A 321 22.63 -7.72 18.11
N TYR A 322 22.28 -7.08 19.21
CA TYR A 322 23.14 -6.12 19.89
C TYR A 322 22.94 -6.15 21.40
N ARG A 323 23.79 -5.38 22.07
CA ARG A 323 23.88 -5.29 23.51
C ARG A 323 23.28 -3.97 24.00
N ILE A 324 22.45 -4.05 25.03
CA ILE A 324 21.87 -2.89 25.71
C ILE A 324 22.31 -2.83 27.17
N LEU A 325 22.38 -1.62 27.72
CA LEU A 325 22.75 -1.31 29.10
C LEU A 325 21.49 -1.16 29.96
N ARG A 326 21.31 -2.10 30.90
CA ARG A 326 20.20 -2.12 31.86
C ARG A 326 20.75 -2.34 33.27
N ASN A 327 20.55 -1.39 34.19
CA ASN A 327 21.04 -1.48 35.58
C ASN A 327 22.52 -1.91 35.72
N ASN A 328 23.44 -1.29 34.96
CA ASN A 328 24.88 -1.68 34.88
C ASN A 328 25.15 -3.10 34.36
N GLN A 329 24.17 -3.77 33.75
CA GLN A 329 24.32 -5.07 33.10
C GLN A 329 24.10 -4.95 31.60
N THR A 330 24.77 -5.83 30.87
CA THR A 330 24.67 -5.92 29.41
C THR A 330 23.72 -7.06 29.04
N ILE A 331 22.62 -6.73 28.35
CA ILE A 331 21.63 -7.70 27.89
C ILE A 331 21.69 -7.78 26.37
N TRP A 332 21.63 -9.00 25.84
CA TRP A 332 21.50 -9.22 24.40
C TRP A 332 20.05 -9.08 23.96
N VAL A 333 19.83 -8.32 22.90
CA VAL A 333 18.53 -8.17 22.25
C VAL A 333 18.65 -8.48 20.77
N VAL A 334 17.55 -8.97 20.20
CA VAL A 334 17.37 -9.09 18.76
C VAL A 334 16.31 -8.09 18.34
N GLU A 335 16.65 -7.27 17.35
CA GLU A 335 15.76 -6.32 16.69
C GLU A 335 15.51 -6.80 15.28
N LYS A 336 14.24 -6.82 14.88
CA LYS A 336 13.81 -7.08 13.51
C LYS A 336 12.98 -5.90 13.05
N GLY A 337 13.46 -5.18 12.03
CA GLY A 337 12.81 -3.98 11.53
C GLY A 337 12.52 -4.08 10.04
N LYS A 338 11.51 -3.34 9.60
CA LYS A 338 11.19 -3.09 8.20
C LYS A 338 11.14 -1.58 7.97
N TYR A 339 11.89 -1.11 6.98
CA TYR A 339 11.83 0.25 6.48
C TYR A 339 10.64 0.39 5.53
N LEU A 340 9.80 1.39 5.77
CA LEU A 340 8.65 1.72 4.95
C LEU A 340 9.03 2.87 4.02
N PHE A 341 9.13 2.56 2.72
CA PHE A 341 9.41 3.53 1.67
C PHE A 341 8.08 4.14 1.18
N GLU A 342 7.60 5.20 1.85
CA GLU A 342 6.43 5.96 1.37
C GLU A 342 6.83 7.01 0.32
N HIS A 343 5.89 7.37 -0.57
CA HIS A 343 6.11 8.27 -1.72
C HIS A 343 6.49 9.73 -1.36
N HIS A 344 6.49 10.09 -0.07
CA HIS A 344 6.87 11.39 0.45
C HIS A 344 7.81 11.23 1.63
N GLU A 345 9.13 11.33 1.40
CA GLU A 345 10.25 11.67 2.30
C GLU A 345 10.31 11.11 3.74
N ASN A 346 9.37 10.29 4.20
CA ASN A 346 9.21 9.84 5.57
C ASN A 346 9.70 8.40 5.70
N GLY A 347 10.97 8.26 6.06
CA GLY A 347 11.54 6.98 6.43
C GLY A 347 11.03 6.54 7.79
N ILE A 348 10.02 5.67 7.81
CA ILE A 348 9.54 5.03 9.04
C ILE A 348 10.10 3.62 9.13
N ILE A 349 10.71 3.28 10.27
CA ILE A 349 11.12 1.92 10.56
C ILE A 349 10.19 1.35 11.63
N MET A 350 9.49 0.26 11.31
CA MET A 350 8.67 -0.46 12.28
C MET A 350 9.25 -1.84 12.54
N GLY A 351 9.15 -2.32 13.78
CA GLY A 351 9.74 -3.60 14.10
C GLY A 351 9.43 -4.16 15.48
N THR A 352 10.11 -5.26 15.76
CA THR A 352 10.06 -6.00 17.03
C THR A 352 11.44 -5.98 17.68
N ILE A 353 11.48 -5.94 19.01
CA ILE A 353 12.67 -6.10 19.83
C ILE A 353 12.36 -7.13 20.92
N GLN A 354 13.25 -8.11 21.05
CA GLN A 354 13.14 -9.14 22.07
C GLN A 354 14.49 -9.36 22.76
N ALA A 355 14.48 -9.54 24.08
CA ALA A 355 15.66 -10.01 24.81
C ALA A 355 15.99 -11.45 24.41
N ILE A 356 17.26 -11.71 24.07
CA ILE A 356 17.75 -13.06 23.80
C ILE A 356 17.82 -13.80 25.14
N GLN A 357 16.98 -14.83 25.31
CA GLN A 357 17.06 -15.69 26.48
C GLN A 357 18.37 -16.48 26.46
N THR A 358 19.22 -16.24 27.46
CA THR A 358 20.53 -16.91 27.63
C THR A 358 20.43 -18.28 28.31
N LYS A 359 19.21 -18.77 28.63
CA LYS A 359 19.03 -20.09 29.23
C LYS A 359 19.49 -21.16 28.23
N HIS A 360 20.55 -21.90 28.56
CA HIS A 360 21.14 -22.97 27.73
C HIS A 360 20.22 -24.20 27.52
N PHE A 361 18.93 -24.08 27.82
CA PHE A 361 17.93 -25.12 27.65
C PHE A 361 16.69 -24.50 27.02
N GLN A 362 16.11 -25.23 26.06
CA GLN A 362 14.81 -24.87 25.46
C GLN A 362 13.73 -24.73 26.54
N ALA A 363 12.87 -23.72 26.40
CA ALA A 363 11.73 -23.49 27.28
C ALA A 363 10.87 -24.76 27.43
N SER A 364 10.33 -24.98 28.62
CA SER A 364 9.51 -26.14 28.93
C SER A 364 8.02 -25.88 28.74
N ASN A 365 7.61 -24.62 28.54
CA ASN A 365 6.22 -24.14 28.53
C ASN A 365 5.49 -24.43 29.86
N ILE A 366 6.25 -24.62 30.94
CA ILE A 366 5.73 -24.81 32.29
C ILE A 366 6.31 -23.70 33.16
N GLU A 367 5.45 -22.81 33.64
CA GLU A 367 5.84 -21.60 34.38
C GLU A 367 6.75 -21.92 35.59
N SER A 368 6.44 -22.97 36.36
CA SER A 368 7.23 -23.38 37.53
C SER A 368 8.67 -23.82 37.21
N LEU A 369 8.96 -24.17 35.97
CA LEU A 369 10.30 -24.52 35.49
C LEU A 369 10.97 -23.38 34.75
N ASP A 370 10.21 -22.63 33.95
CA ASP A 370 10.73 -21.55 33.13
C ASP A 370 10.98 -20.27 33.96
N ALA A 371 10.30 -20.11 35.10
CA ALA A 371 10.54 -19.03 36.07
C ALA A 371 11.74 -19.30 36.99
N LEU A 372 12.36 -20.48 36.93
CA LEU A 372 13.54 -20.78 37.75
C LEU A 372 14.71 -19.87 37.37
N LYS A 373 15.39 -19.39 38.42
CA LYS A 373 16.63 -18.63 38.34
C LYS A 373 17.74 -19.48 37.71
N SER A 374 18.76 -18.83 37.16
CA SER A 374 19.86 -19.40 36.40
C SER A 374 21.19 -19.31 37.17
N TYR A 375 22.28 -19.71 36.52
CA TYR A 375 23.64 -19.67 37.06
C TYR A 375 24.06 -18.25 37.49
N HIS A 376 23.66 -17.20 36.76
CA HIS A 376 24.07 -15.84 37.11
C HIS A 376 23.41 -15.35 38.39
N GLU A 377 22.14 -15.69 38.60
CA GLU A 377 21.40 -15.29 39.80
C GLU A 377 21.91 -16.00 41.06
N ILE A 378 22.37 -17.26 40.95
CA ILE A 378 22.91 -17.97 42.12
C ILE A 378 24.22 -17.35 42.60
N GLU A 379 25.11 -16.91 41.71
CA GLU A 379 26.36 -16.27 42.10
C GLU A 379 26.10 -14.99 42.92
N LEU A 380 25.09 -14.20 42.52
CA LEU A 380 24.67 -13.00 43.25
C LEU A 380 24.07 -13.34 44.61
N ASP A 381 23.16 -14.31 44.67
CA ASP A 381 22.50 -14.71 45.92
C ASP A 381 23.49 -15.33 46.91
N LEU A 382 24.46 -16.13 46.46
CA LEU A 382 25.55 -16.65 47.28
C LEU A 382 26.49 -15.54 47.75
N SER A 383 26.91 -14.63 46.86
CA SER A 383 27.78 -13.51 47.22
C SER A 383 27.16 -12.64 48.31
N LYS A 384 25.86 -12.34 48.17
CA LYS A 384 25.10 -11.57 49.16
C LYS A 384 25.06 -12.29 50.51
N LYS A 385 24.79 -13.59 50.54
CA LYS A 385 24.73 -14.38 51.77
C LYS A 385 26.08 -14.50 52.47
N MET A 386 27.16 -14.71 51.71
CA MET A 386 28.52 -14.73 52.22
C MET A 386 28.90 -13.38 52.86
N ASN A 387 28.63 -12.28 52.16
CA ASN A 387 28.90 -10.92 52.68
C ASN A 387 28.09 -10.59 53.94
N GLN A 388 26.89 -11.15 54.06
CA GLN A 388 26.01 -10.97 55.22
C GLN A 388 26.23 -12.01 56.33
N GLN A 389 27.21 -12.91 56.19
CA GLN A 389 27.48 -14.02 57.11
C GLN A 389 26.22 -14.86 57.44
N GLN A 390 25.34 -15.02 56.46
CA GLN A 390 24.13 -15.83 56.61
C GLN A 390 24.47 -17.31 56.41
N PHE A 391 23.83 -18.18 57.19
CA PHE A 391 23.91 -19.63 57.00
C PHE A 391 23.24 -20.03 55.68
N PHE A 392 23.89 -20.91 54.92
CA PHE A 392 23.32 -21.59 53.76
C PHE A 392 24.07 -22.88 53.43
N ASP A 393 23.39 -23.83 52.82
CA ASP A 393 24.01 -25.02 52.24
C ASP A 393 23.62 -25.15 50.77
N ILE A 394 24.55 -25.66 49.97
CA ILE A 394 24.38 -25.83 48.53
C ILE A 394 24.13 -27.31 48.26
N LEU A 395 22.96 -27.63 47.70
CA LEU A 395 22.62 -28.96 47.22
C LEU A 395 22.54 -28.94 45.69
N TYR A 396 23.57 -29.50 45.03
CA TYR A 396 23.63 -29.63 43.57
C TYR A 396 23.05 -30.97 43.15
N VAL A 397 21.99 -30.95 42.34
CA VAL A 397 21.22 -32.12 41.92
C VAL A 397 21.28 -32.33 40.40
N SER A 398 21.34 -33.59 39.95
CA SER A 398 21.19 -34.01 38.56
C SER A 398 20.20 -35.17 38.43
N ILE A 399 19.25 -35.05 37.52
CA ILE A 399 18.30 -36.12 37.17
C ILE A 399 18.85 -36.86 35.95
N HIS A 400 19.47 -38.03 36.12
CA HIS A 400 20.23 -38.67 35.05
C HIS A 400 19.38 -39.49 34.08
N ASN A 401 18.24 -40.03 34.53
CA ASN A 401 17.36 -40.85 33.70
C ASN A 401 16.34 -40.03 32.87
N LEU A 402 16.38 -38.70 32.94
CA LEU A 402 15.47 -37.81 32.20
C LEU A 402 15.49 -38.08 30.68
N ASN A 403 16.67 -38.33 30.10
CA ASN A 403 16.78 -38.62 28.66
C ASN A 403 16.03 -39.92 28.28
N ALA A 404 16.12 -40.96 29.11
CA ALA A 404 15.40 -42.22 28.88
C ALA A 404 13.89 -42.03 28.97
N LEU A 405 13.44 -41.21 29.94
CA LEU A 405 12.03 -40.87 30.10
C LEU A 405 11.49 -40.03 28.93
N ASN A 406 12.27 -39.04 28.45
CA ASN A 406 11.93 -38.24 27.27
C ASN A 406 11.79 -39.10 26.01
N LEU A 407 12.66 -40.11 25.83
CA LEU A 407 12.59 -41.05 24.72
C LEU A 407 11.35 -41.96 24.82
N LYS A 408 10.98 -42.36 26.04
CA LYS A 408 9.88 -43.30 26.30
C LYS A 408 8.49 -42.65 26.23
N TYR A 409 8.36 -41.42 26.71
CA TYR A 409 7.06 -40.75 26.90
C TYR A 409 6.92 -39.40 26.20
N GLY A 410 7.99 -38.91 25.58
CA GLY A 410 8.04 -37.58 25.00
C GLY A 410 8.53 -36.52 25.99
N ARG A 411 9.05 -35.43 25.43
CA ARG A 411 9.66 -34.33 26.18
C ARG A 411 8.67 -33.62 27.12
N ASP A 412 7.41 -33.52 26.74
CA ASP A 412 6.38 -32.85 27.56
C ASP A 412 6.14 -33.60 28.88
N VAL A 413 6.12 -34.93 28.82
CA VAL A 413 5.99 -35.76 30.02
C VAL A 413 7.23 -35.64 30.91
N GLY A 414 8.43 -35.60 30.32
CA GLY A 414 9.66 -35.35 31.09
C GLY A 414 9.68 -33.97 31.75
N ASN A 415 9.25 -32.92 31.04
CA ASN A 415 9.10 -31.58 31.61
C ASN A 415 8.09 -31.58 32.76
N MET A 416 6.99 -32.30 32.63
CA MET A 416 5.99 -32.43 33.69
C MET A 416 6.55 -33.13 34.94
N PHE A 417 7.34 -34.20 34.77
CA PHE A 417 8.04 -34.86 35.88
C PHE A 417 9.04 -33.93 36.55
N LEU A 418 9.81 -33.15 35.78
CA LEU A 418 10.69 -32.12 36.32
C LEU A 418 9.92 -31.09 37.14
N SER A 419 8.77 -30.62 36.65
CA SER A 419 7.94 -29.65 37.35
C SER A 419 7.47 -30.17 38.71
N GLU A 420 6.97 -31.40 38.77
CA GLU A 420 6.55 -32.01 40.04
C GLU A 420 7.72 -32.23 40.99
N TYR A 421 8.88 -32.65 40.49
CA TYR A 421 10.10 -32.76 41.27
C TYR A 421 10.47 -31.42 41.93
N ILE A 422 10.47 -30.33 41.14
CA ILE A 422 10.81 -28.99 41.64
C ILE A 422 9.79 -28.50 42.66
N LYS A 423 8.49 -28.75 42.46
CA LYS A 423 7.45 -28.44 43.46
C LYS A 423 7.70 -29.17 44.78
N GLN A 424 8.07 -30.45 44.72
CA GLN A 424 8.38 -31.23 45.91
C GLN A 424 9.64 -30.70 46.61
N MET A 425 10.71 -30.42 45.86
CA MET A 425 11.94 -29.83 46.42
C MET A 425 11.68 -28.48 47.07
N ARG A 426 10.85 -27.63 46.44
CA ARG A 426 10.47 -26.33 47.02
C ARG A 426 9.72 -26.52 48.33
N LYS A 427 8.73 -27.42 48.37
CA LYS A 427 7.96 -27.70 49.59
C LYS A 427 8.84 -28.25 50.73
N THR A 428 9.77 -29.16 50.42
CA THR A 428 10.58 -29.84 51.43
C THR A 428 11.76 -29.00 51.91
N PHE A 429 12.52 -28.37 51.01
CA PHE A 429 13.84 -27.80 51.33
C PHE A 429 13.91 -26.27 51.31
N ILE A 430 12.97 -25.58 50.65
CA ILE A 430 13.03 -24.11 50.51
C ILE A 430 12.21 -23.39 51.61
N SER A 431 12.89 -22.53 52.37
CA SER A 431 12.31 -21.56 53.32
C SER A 431 12.27 -20.14 52.72
N GLU A 432 11.95 -19.10 53.50
CA GLU A 432 11.77 -17.72 52.99
C GLU A 432 12.99 -17.14 52.26
N SER A 433 14.21 -17.59 52.58
CA SER A 433 15.46 -17.03 52.05
C SER A 433 16.26 -18.00 51.17
N GLY A 434 15.75 -19.20 50.93
CA GLY A 434 16.31 -20.19 50.01
C GLY A 434 15.67 -20.12 48.63
N ASP A 435 16.28 -20.75 47.62
CA ASP A 435 15.67 -20.86 46.30
C ASP A 435 16.24 -22.02 45.47
N ILE A 436 15.64 -22.28 44.31
CA ILE A 436 16.07 -23.31 43.35
C ILE A 436 16.50 -22.65 42.04
N TYR A 437 17.66 -23.06 41.55
CA TYR A 437 18.30 -22.52 40.35
C TYR A 437 18.47 -23.65 39.33
N ARG A 438 18.13 -23.40 38.08
CA ARG A 438 18.25 -24.37 36.99
C ARG A 438 19.55 -24.12 36.22
N MET A 439 20.49 -25.04 36.36
CA MET A 439 21.80 -24.96 35.71
C MET A 439 21.75 -25.47 34.26
N SER A 440 20.95 -26.52 34.01
CA SER A 440 20.76 -27.10 32.68
C SER A 440 19.41 -27.80 32.55
N GLY A 441 19.20 -28.55 31.47
CA GLY A 441 17.97 -29.29 31.21
C GLY A 441 17.56 -30.22 32.35
N SER A 442 18.51 -30.86 33.03
CA SER A 442 18.28 -31.85 34.10
C SER A 442 19.05 -31.59 35.39
N ARG A 443 19.72 -30.43 35.51
CA ARG A 443 20.56 -30.08 36.66
C ARG A 443 20.07 -28.84 37.37
N PHE A 444 20.08 -28.89 38.70
CA PHE A 444 19.55 -27.86 39.57
C PHE A 444 20.47 -27.65 40.76
N ILE A 445 20.49 -26.43 41.28
CA ILE A 445 21.07 -26.14 42.59
C ILE A 445 19.94 -25.69 43.51
N ILE A 446 19.89 -26.25 44.70
CA ILE A 446 18.93 -25.94 45.75
C ILE A 446 19.72 -25.28 46.87
N LEU A 447 19.37 -24.04 47.18
CA LEU A 447 19.98 -23.27 48.26
C LEU A 447 19.12 -23.41 49.52
N ILE A 448 19.64 -24.13 50.51
CA ILE A 448 18.94 -24.42 51.76
C ILE A 448 19.45 -23.47 52.84
N THR A 449 18.57 -22.71 53.48
CA THR A 449 18.95 -21.72 54.50
C THR A 449 18.40 -22.04 55.89
N ASP A 450 17.63 -23.11 56.02
CA ASP A 450 17.10 -23.59 57.29
C ASP A 450 17.89 -24.83 57.76
N PRO A 451 18.67 -24.75 58.86
CA PRO A 451 19.45 -25.86 59.39
C PRO A 451 18.61 -27.12 59.69
N ARG A 452 17.32 -26.96 60.04
CA ARG A 452 16.44 -28.11 60.33
C ARG A 452 16.16 -28.94 59.06
N ARG A 453 16.11 -28.27 57.91
CA ARG A 453 15.90 -28.92 56.61
C ARG A 453 17.16 -29.59 56.10
N VAL A 454 18.32 -29.03 56.45
CA VAL A 454 19.62 -29.68 56.25
C VAL A 454 19.69 -30.98 57.06
N GLU A 455 19.36 -30.95 58.35
CA GLU A 455 19.38 -32.15 59.20
C GLU A 455 18.40 -33.24 58.69
N LEU A 456 17.24 -32.84 58.16
CA LEU A 456 16.30 -33.77 57.52
C LEU A 456 16.90 -34.44 56.29
N LEU A 457 17.61 -33.67 55.46
CA LEU A 457 18.34 -34.19 54.31
C LEU A 457 19.40 -35.18 54.78
N GLU A 458 20.23 -34.81 55.76
CA GLU A 458 21.28 -35.68 56.32
C GLU A 458 20.75 -37.01 56.87
N LYS A 459 19.64 -36.98 57.63
CA LYS A 459 18.98 -38.20 58.12
C LYS A 459 18.47 -39.06 56.96
N GLY A 460 17.92 -38.43 55.93
CA GLY A 460 17.51 -39.09 54.70
C GLY A 460 18.69 -39.78 54.00
N LEU A 461 19.81 -39.09 53.88
CA LEU A 461 21.05 -39.60 53.27
C LEU A 461 21.67 -40.77 54.05
N ALA A 462 21.58 -40.75 55.38
CA ALA A 462 22.03 -41.85 56.22
C ALA A 462 21.14 -43.11 56.10
N SER A 463 19.88 -42.95 55.71
CA SER A 463 18.87 -44.01 55.70
C SER A 463 18.87 -44.92 54.46
N GLY A 464 19.53 -44.56 53.35
CA GLY A 464 19.62 -45.41 52.16
C GLY A 464 20.18 -44.77 50.89
N THR A 465 20.43 -45.58 49.86
CA THR A 465 21.14 -45.18 48.62
C THR A 465 20.30 -44.43 47.59
N HIS A 466 19.01 -44.15 47.85
CA HIS A 466 18.05 -43.59 46.87
C HIS A 466 17.07 -42.57 47.46
N PHE A 467 17.45 -41.87 48.53
CA PHE A 467 16.56 -40.95 49.25
C PHE A 467 15.98 -39.82 48.38
N MET A 468 16.77 -39.33 47.42
CA MET A 468 16.38 -38.21 46.55
C MET A 468 15.54 -38.63 45.34
N ASP A 469 15.39 -39.95 45.11
CA ASP A 469 14.61 -40.42 43.99
C ASP A 469 13.11 -40.24 44.24
N VAL A 470 12.36 -39.88 43.19
CA VAL A 470 10.93 -39.59 43.31
C VAL A 470 10.13 -40.49 42.38
N SER A 471 9.21 -41.27 42.94
CA SER A 471 8.21 -42.01 42.16
C SER A 471 7.15 -41.05 41.60
N MET A 472 7.01 -41.03 40.28
CA MET A 472 6.08 -40.18 39.56
C MET A 472 4.86 -40.98 39.11
N GLN A 473 3.68 -40.45 39.37
CA GLN A 473 2.43 -40.97 38.84
C GLN A 473 1.67 -39.84 38.16
N TYR A 474 1.43 -39.99 36.86
CA TYR A 474 0.60 -39.07 36.10
C TYR A 474 -0.32 -39.83 35.14
N GLY A 475 -1.64 -39.75 35.40
CA GLY A 475 -2.61 -40.62 34.74
C GLY A 475 -2.24 -42.09 34.91
N ASN A 476 -2.03 -42.78 33.79
CA ASN A 476 -1.60 -44.18 33.74
C ASN A 476 -0.07 -44.38 33.68
N ILE A 477 0.71 -43.30 33.61
CA ILE A 477 2.18 -43.38 33.60
C ILE A 477 2.67 -43.49 35.04
N ARG A 478 3.44 -44.54 35.32
CA ARG A 478 4.15 -44.75 36.58
C ARG A 478 5.62 -45.03 36.27
N ASP A 479 6.48 -44.10 36.66
CA ASP A 479 7.93 -44.25 36.50
C ASP A 479 8.65 -43.53 37.65
N LYS A 480 9.98 -43.62 37.73
CA LYS A 480 10.76 -43.04 38.81
C LYS A 480 11.78 -42.05 38.26
N LEU A 481 11.92 -40.88 38.89
CA LEU A 481 13.07 -40.02 38.67
C LEU A 481 14.23 -40.52 39.51
N GLU A 482 15.34 -40.81 38.85
CA GLU A 482 16.58 -41.19 39.50
C GLU A 482 17.48 -39.97 39.61
N VAL A 483 17.92 -39.68 40.84
CA VAL A 483 18.48 -38.40 41.22
C VAL A 483 19.83 -38.60 41.88
N ASN A 484 20.85 -37.95 41.31
CA ASN A 484 22.14 -37.80 41.95
C ASN A 484 22.27 -36.43 42.57
N ALA A 485 22.92 -36.34 43.74
CA ALA A 485 23.12 -35.06 44.40
C ALA A 485 24.50 -34.93 45.06
N VAL A 486 25.01 -33.71 45.16
CA VAL A 486 26.22 -33.37 45.91
C VAL A 486 25.90 -32.18 46.81
N MET A 487 26.27 -32.26 48.07
CA MET A 487 26.01 -31.23 49.07
C MET A 487 27.30 -30.64 49.63
N MET A 488 27.33 -29.32 49.84
CA MET A 488 28.42 -28.62 50.53
C MET A 488 27.87 -27.57 51.50
N GLU A 489 28.49 -27.48 52.67
CA GLU A 489 28.16 -26.49 53.69
C GLU A 489 28.72 -25.11 53.37
N SER A 490 28.03 -24.04 53.78
CA SER A 490 28.50 -22.64 53.63
C SER A 490 29.92 -22.40 54.14
N THR A 491 30.31 -23.07 55.22
CA THR A 491 31.63 -22.92 55.86
C THR A 491 32.80 -23.27 54.94
N TYR A 492 32.56 -24.14 53.95
CA TYR A 492 33.57 -24.58 52.98
C TYR A 492 33.53 -23.78 51.67
N VAL A 493 32.61 -22.82 51.53
CA VAL A 493 32.50 -21.98 50.33
C VAL A 493 33.43 -20.77 50.45
N LYS A 494 34.61 -20.86 49.82
CA LYS A 494 35.61 -19.77 49.77
C LYS A 494 35.46 -18.92 48.50
N HIS A 495 35.47 -19.57 47.35
CA HIS A 495 35.31 -18.94 46.03
C HIS A 495 34.11 -19.54 45.31
N ILE A 496 33.02 -18.77 45.16
CA ILE A 496 31.73 -19.25 44.65
C ILE A 496 31.89 -19.99 43.31
N HIS A 497 32.58 -19.38 42.34
CA HIS A 497 32.72 -19.97 41.01
C HIS A 497 33.46 -21.31 41.03
N GLU A 498 34.57 -21.40 41.77
CA GLU A 498 35.36 -22.63 41.93
C GLU A 498 34.57 -23.70 42.68
N THR A 499 33.86 -23.32 43.75
CA THR A 499 33.00 -24.21 44.51
C THR A 499 31.90 -24.82 43.64
N LEU A 500 31.19 -24.01 42.86
CA LEU A 500 30.13 -24.50 41.98
C LEU A 500 30.67 -25.43 40.89
N LYS A 501 31.84 -25.14 40.35
CA LYS A 501 32.53 -26.01 39.37
C LYS A 501 32.94 -27.34 40.00
N HIS A 502 33.53 -27.30 41.20
CA HIS A 502 33.93 -28.49 41.93
C HIS A 502 32.73 -29.40 42.27
N LEU A 503 31.61 -28.82 42.71
CA LEU A 503 30.36 -29.54 42.92
C LEU A 503 29.85 -30.22 41.65
N GLU A 504 29.92 -29.53 40.49
CA GLU A 504 29.53 -30.11 39.21
C GLU A 504 30.44 -31.27 38.80
N GLU A 505 31.75 -31.14 38.96
CA GLU A 505 32.72 -32.20 38.66
C GLU A 505 32.45 -33.46 39.52
N LYS A 506 32.22 -33.29 40.82
CA LYS A 506 31.86 -34.40 41.72
C LYS A 506 30.50 -35.02 41.38
N LEU A 507 29.53 -34.21 40.94
CA LEU A 507 28.24 -34.73 40.49
C LEU A 507 28.37 -35.59 39.22
N LEU A 508 29.32 -35.26 38.33
CA LEU A 508 29.62 -36.05 37.14
C LEU A 508 30.27 -37.39 37.49
N THR A 509 31.13 -37.47 38.52
CA THR A 509 31.74 -38.75 38.92
C THR A 509 30.72 -39.73 39.48
N LEU A 510 29.70 -39.25 40.20
CA LEU A 510 28.56 -40.07 40.66
C LEU A 510 27.79 -40.70 39.49
N ARG A 511 27.71 -40.00 38.36
CA ARG A 511 27.03 -40.48 37.15
C ARG A 511 27.78 -41.61 36.43
N ILE A 512 29.10 -41.71 36.60
CA ILE A 512 29.98 -42.68 35.91
C ILE A 512 30.07 -44.03 36.67
N GLY A 513 29.35 -44.19 37.79
CA GLY A 513 29.25 -45.46 38.51
C GLY A 513 30.46 -45.81 39.39
N MET A 514 31.32 -44.82 39.69
CA MET A 514 32.49 -45.01 40.57
C MET A 514 32.13 -45.08 42.06
N GLN A 515 30.92 -44.70 42.48
CA GLN A 515 30.47 -44.73 43.87
C GLN A 515 29.13 -45.47 44.03
N LYS A 516 28.97 -46.23 45.12
CA LYS A 516 27.76 -46.99 45.46
C LYS A 516 26.58 -46.12 45.94
N ARG A 517 26.77 -44.81 46.14
CA ARG A 517 25.77 -43.88 46.71
C ARG A 517 25.32 -42.89 45.62
N SER A 518 24.03 -42.58 45.56
CA SER A 518 23.47 -41.56 44.65
C SER A 518 23.71 -40.13 45.13
N THR A 519 24.06 -39.94 46.41
CA THR A 519 24.31 -38.61 46.99
C THR A 519 25.61 -38.59 47.79
N LEU A 520 26.37 -37.50 47.64
CA LEU A 520 27.65 -37.26 48.29
C LEU A 520 27.60 -35.95 49.10
N ARG A 521 28.22 -35.92 50.28
CA ARG A 521 28.50 -34.67 51.01
C ARG A 521 30.00 -34.43 50.96
N LEU A 522 30.39 -33.20 50.63
CA LEU A 522 31.79 -32.78 50.57
C LEU A 522 32.18 -32.04 51.84
N TYR A 523 33.36 -32.34 52.35
CA TYR A 523 34.08 -31.58 53.37
C TYR A 523 35.35 -30.97 52.73
N ASP A 524 36.03 -30.00 53.36
CA ASP A 524 37.21 -29.27 52.82
C ASP A 524 38.37 -30.18 52.32
N GLU A 525 38.35 -31.49 52.60
CA GLU A 525 39.44 -32.45 52.32
C GLU A 525 39.11 -33.55 51.28
N ASP A 526 37.95 -33.52 50.61
CA ASP A 526 37.54 -34.52 49.57
C ASP A 526 37.67 -34.02 48.13
#